data_AF-A0A1Y6MD85-F1
#
_entry.id   AF-A0A1Y6MD85-F1
#
_cell.length_a   1.000
_cell.length_b   1.000
_cell.length_c   1.000
_cell.angle_alpha   90.00
_cell.angle_beta   90.00
_cell.angle_gamma   90.00
#
_symmetry.space_group_name_H-M   'P 1'
#
loop_
_entity.id
_entity.type
_entity.pdbx_description
1 polymer ?
#
loop_
_entity_poly.entity_id
_entity_poly.type
_entity_poly.pdbx_seq_one_letter_code
_entity_poly.pdbx_strand_id
1 'polypeptide(L)' 'MMLLIGCSSRIEPTQVEIIKVLPEPWLITACNKPKMTGKTPVQTIAEDLPRLRSALSHCAQQVDDYLQWYEYQQKNK' A
#
# COMPACT_ATOMS: atom_id res chain seq x y z
N MET A 1 62.43 4.64 26.21
CA MET A 1 61.04 4.16 26.07
C MET A 1 60.19 5.32 25.58
N MET A 2 59.84 5.33 24.30
CA MET A 2 58.89 6.30 23.74
C MET A 2 57.63 5.52 23.35
N LEU A 3 56.59 5.66 24.16
CA LEU A 3 55.27 5.09 23.89
C LEU A 3 54.52 6.09 23.01
N LEU A 4 54.46 5.81 21.71
CA LEU A 4 53.57 6.49 20.77
C LEU A 4 52.15 6.05 21.09
N ILE A 5 51.46 6.80 21.94
CA ILE A 5 50.03 6.63 22.19
C ILE A 5 49.31 7.25 21.00
N GLY A 6 48.97 6.42 20.01
CA GLY A 6 48.09 6.83 18.93
C GLY A 6 46.67 7.02 19.46
N CYS A 7 46.14 8.23 19.37
CA CYS A 7 44.73 8.52 19.65
C CYS A 7 43.86 7.93 18.53
N SER A 8 43.58 6.65 18.58
CA SER A 8 42.52 6.04 17.78
C SER A 8 41.19 6.25 18.50
N SER A 9 40.42 7.27 18.11
CA SER A 9 39.04 7.40 18.53
C SER A 9 38.22 6.21 18.03
N ARG A 10 37.44 5.58 18.91
CA ARG A 10 36.55 4.47 18.57
C ARG A 10 35.51 4.98 17.57
N ILE A 11 35.42 4.36 16.40
CA ILE A 11 34.32 4.61 15.46
C ILE A 11 33.12 3.84 16.01
N GLU A 12 32.13 4.55 16.57
CA GLU A 12 30.85 3.94 16.92
C GLU A 12 30.20 3.37 15.65
N PRO A 13 29.71 2.11 15.67
CA PRO A 13 28.95 1.60 14.54
C PRO A 13 27.65 2.39 14.40
N THR A 14 27.43 2.98 13.23
CA THR A 14 26.19 3.66 12.89
C THR A 14 25.04 2.65 12.94
N GLN A 15 24.11 2.82 13.87
CA GLN A 15 22.88 2.03 13.90
C GLN A 15 21.96 2.52 12.79
N VAL A 16 21.74 1.67 11.78
CA VAL A 16 20.77 1.92 10.72
C VAL A 16 19.45 1.28 11.12
N GLU A 17 18.46 2.11 11.45
CA GLU A 17 17.11 1.66 11.74
C GLU A 17 16.26 1.73 10.45
N ILE A 18 15.71 0.60 10.02
CA ILE A 18 14.83 0.55 8.84
C ILE A 18 13.42 0.97 9.28
N ILE A 19 13.05 2.21 8.99
CA ILE A 19 11.69 2.69 9.17
C ILE A 19 10.82 2.07 8.06
N LYS A 20 9.91 1.16 8.43
CA LYS A 20 8.89 0.65 7.50
C LYS A 20 7.88 1.76 7.21
N VAL A 21 7.93 2.31 6.01
CA VAL A 21 6.97 3.31 5.55
C VAL A 21 5.66 2.60 5.22
N LEU A 22 4.55 3.10 5.76
CA LEU A 22 3.21 2.66 5.34
C LEU A 22 3.00 3.01 3.87
N PRO A 23 2.17 2.24 3.14
CA PRO A 23 1.78 2.64 1.79
C PRO A 23 1.12 4.02 1.83
N GLU A 24 1.22 4.73 0.72
CA GLU A 24 0.58 6.04 0.59
C GLU A 24 -0.94 5.96 0.84
N PRO A 25 -1.57 7.00 1.44
CA PRO A 25 -2.99 6.98 1.79
C PRO A 25 -3.95 6.79 0.61
N TRP A 26 -3.48 7.05 -0.62
CA TRP A 26 -4.25 6.86 -1.85
C TRP A 26 -4.27 5.40 -2.34
N LEU A 27 -3.44 4.51 -1.78
CA LEU A 27 -3.30 3.14 -2.26
C LEU A 27 -4.49 2.26 -1.87
N ILE A 28 -5.06 2.46 -0.68
CA ILE A 28 -6.30 1.79 -0.25
C ILE A 28 -7.25 2.86 0.27
N THR A 29 -8.26 3.17 -0.53
CA THR A 29 -9.32 4.12 -0.14
C THR A 29 -10.62 3.38 0.18
N ALA A 30 -11.58 4.07 0.79
CA ALA A 30 -12.86 3.45 1.11
C ALA A 30 -13.63 3.06 -0.16
N CYS A 31 -13.91 1.76 -0.31
CA CYS A 31 -14.75 1.24 -1.39
C CYS A 31 -16.23 1.49 -1.07
N ASN A 32 -16.82 2.52 -1.68
CA ASN A 32 -18.22 2.84 -1.45
C ASN A 32 -19.13 2.00 -2.35
N LYS A 33 -19.98 1.18 -1.75
CA LYS A 33 -21.01 0.44 -2.49
C LYS A 33 -22.04 1.42 -3.07
N PRO A 34 -22.27 1.42 -4.40
CA PRO A 34 -23.29 2.27 -4.99
C PRO A 34 -24.69 1.82 -4.55
N LYS A 35 -25.59 2.79 -4.38
CA LYS A 35 -27.00 2.52 -4.04
C LYS A 35 -27.70 1.81 -5.20
N MET A 36 -28.38 0.70 -4.88
CA MET A 36 -29.23 -0.02 -5.81
C MET A 36 -30.61 0.64 -5.85
N THR A 37 -31.09 0.96 -7.04
CA THR A 37 -32.32 1.74 -7.25
C THR A 37 -33.38 1.01 -8.06
N GLY A 38 -33.01 -0.04 -8.79
CA GLY A 38 -33.92 -0.86 -9.57
C GLY A 38 -34.96 -1.52 -8.67
N LYS A 39 -36.23 -1.45 -9.08
CA LYS A 39 -37.35 -2.07 -8.35
C LYS A 39 -37.80 -3.38 -8.98
N THR A 40 -37.30 -3.70 -10.16
CA THR A 40 -37.58 -4.94 -10.89
C THR A 40 -36.27 -5.59 -11.31
N PRO A 41 -36.24 -6.93 -11.52
CA PRO A 41 -35.03 -7.62 -11.97
C PRO A 41 -34.44 -7.02 -13.25
N VAL A 42 -35.28 -6.63 -14.21
CA VAL A 42 -34.85 -6.03 -15.48
C VAL A 42 -34.11 -4.71 -15.24
N GLN A 43 -34.67 -3.83 -14.38
CA GLN A 43 -34.03 -2.55 -14.04
C GLN A 43 -32.72 -2.76 -13.28
N THR A 44 -32.71 -3.65 -12.28
CA THR A 44 -31.50 -3.95 -11.50
C THR A 44 -30.38 -4.50 -12.38
N ILE A 45 -30.70 -5.38 -13.33
CA ILE A 45 -29.71 -5.95 -14.25
C ILE A 45 -29.19 -4.89 -15.23
N ALA A 46 -30.05 -4.03 -15.75
CA ALA A 46 -29.67 -3.03 -16.74
C ALA A 46 -28.88 -1.86 -16.14
N GLU A 47 -29.20 -1.44 -14.91
CA GLU A 47 -28.69 -0.19 -14.34
C GLU A 47 -27.78 -0.42 -13.13
N ASP A 48 -28.21 -1.22 -12.17
CA ASP A 48 -27.49 -1.37 -10.90
C ASP A 48 -26.28 -2.30 -11.04
N LEU A 49 -26.40 -3.40 -11.79
CA LEU A 49 -25.29 -4.35 -11.96
C LEU A 49 -24.08 -3.72 -12.66
N PRO A 50 -24.21 -2.96 -13.77
CA PRO A 50 -23.06 -2.30 -14.39
C PRO A 50 -22.40 -1.29 -13.46
N ARG A 51 -23.19 -0.48 -12.73
CA ARG A 51 -22.67 0.49 -11.75
C ARG A 51 -21.92 -0.19 -10.62
N LEU A 52 -22.49 -1.28 -10.08
CA LEU A 52 -21.85 -2.07 -9.03
C LEU A 52 -20.56 -2.71 -9.53
N ARG A 53 -20.56 -3.30 -10.73
CA ARG A 53 -19.37 -3.88 -11.34
C ARG A 53 -18.27 -2.84 -11.50
N SER A 54 -18.59 -1.67 -12.04
CA SER A 54 -17.63 -0.57 -12.20
C SER A 54 -17.02 -0.15 -10.86
N ALA A 55 -17.83 0.04 -9.83
CA ALA A 55 -17.35 0.42 -8.51
C ALA A 55 -16.43 -0.66 -7.91
N LEU A 56 -16.84 -1.94 -7.98
CA LEU A 56 -16.03 -3.06 -7.49
C LEU A 56 -14.73 -3.23 -8.26
N SER A 57 -14.72 -3.00 -9.58
CA SER A 57 -13.50 -3.05 -10.39
C SER A 57 -12.47 -2.02 -9.95
N HIS A 58 -12.89 -0.79 -9.63
CA HIS A 58 -11.97 0.21 -9.09
C HIS A 58 -11.42 -0.18 -7.72
N CYS A 59 -12.25 -0.76 -6.85
CA CYS A 59 -11.79 -1.21 -5.54
C CYS A 59 -10.85 -2.40 -5.64
N ALA A 60 -11.09 -3.33 -6.57
CA ALA A 60 -10.20 -4.45 -6.82
C ALA A 60 -8.80 -3.96 -7.27
N GLN A 61 -8.76 -2.95 -8.15
CA GLN A 61 -7.49 -2.36 -8.59
C GLN A 61 -6.67 -1.78 -7.43
N GLN A 62 -7.31 -1.16 -6.43
CA GLN A 62 -6.61 -0.66 -5.24
C GLN A 62 -5.94 -1.78 -4.43
N VAL A 63 -6.58 -2.96 -4.35
CA VAL A 63 -6.00 -4.13 -3.69
C VAL A 63 -4.81 -4.65 -4.50
N ASP A 64 -4.94 -4.73 -5.82
CA ASP A 64 -3.86 -5.18 -6.70
C ASP A 64 -2.64 -4.24 -6.61
N ASP A 65 -2.88 -2.91 -6.66
CA ASP A 65 -1.83 -1.89 -6.52
C ASP A 65 -1.12 -2.01 -5.16
N TYR A 66 -1.87 -2.26 -4.07
CA TYR A 66 -1.30 -2.51 -2.74
C TYR A 66 -0.43 -3.77 -2.71
N LEU A 67 -0.91 -4.87 -3.27
CA LEU A 67 -0.17 -6.13 -3.29
C LEU A 67 1.13 -5.99 -4.09
N GLN A 68 1.07 -5.31 -5.23
CA GLN A 68 2.26 -5.04 -6.04
C GLN A 68 3.27 -4.15 -5.30
N TRP A 69 2.81 -3.08 -4.64
CA TRP A 69 3.68 -2.27 -3.79
C TRP A 69 4.32 -3.11 -2.69
N TYR A 70 3.55 -3.95 -2.01
CA TYR A 70 4.03 -4.80 -0.93
C TYR A 70 5.11 -5.78 -1.42
N GLU A 71 4.90 -6.43 -2.57
CA GLU A 71 5.90 -7.29 -3.19
C GLU A 71 7.19 -6.53 -3.57
N TYR A 72 7.06 -5.30 -4.09
CA TYR A 72 8.21 -4.45 -4.39
C TYR A 72 8.99 -4.14 -3.11
N GLN A 73 8.33 -3.80 -2.00
CA GLN A 73 9.01 -3.55 -0.73
C GLN A 73 9.74 -4.80 -0.20
N GLN A 74 9.18 -5.99 -0.40
CA GLN A 74 9.80 -7.23 0.06
C GLN A 74 11.03 -7.64 -0.78
N LYS A 75 11.05 -7.30 -2.08
CA LYS A 75 12.19 -7.57 -2.98
C LYS A 75 13.35 -6.60 -2.81
N ASN A 76 13.08 -5.36 -2.40
CA ASN A 76 14.10 -4.32 -2.19
C ASN A 76 14.60 -4.26 -0.73
N LYS A 77 14.36 -5.32 0.02
CA LYS A 77 14.72 -5.48 1.43
C LYS A 77 15.93 -6.38 1.56
#